data_AF-A0A183EXU9-F1
#
_entry.id   AF-A0A183EXU9-F1
#
_cell.length_a   1.000
_cell.length_b   1.000
_cell.length_c   1.000
_cell.angle_alpha   90.00
_cell.angle_beta   90.00
_cell.angle_gamma   90.00
#
_symmetry.space_group_name_H-M   'P 1'
#
loop_
_entity.id
_entity.type
_entity.pdbx_description
1 polymer ?
#
loop_
_entity_poly.entity_id
_entity_poly.type
_entity_poly.pdbx_seq_one_letter_code
_entity_poly.pdbx_strand_id
1 'polypeptide(L)' 'MYLEAGVVRVKVIGQARYQKIIGFGGAFTDAAGININSLSQPSRKALLQSYFGPNGTSF' A
#
# COMPACT_ATOMS: atom_id res chain seq x y z
N MET A 1 -11.16 -39.25 11.40
CA MET A 1 -9.75 -39.19 10.95
C MET A 1 -9.53 -37.78 10.41
N TYR A 2 -9.00 -36.87 11.23
CA TYR A 2 -8.71 -35.50 10.78
C TYR A 2 -7.31 -35.48 10.18
N LEU A 3 -7.18 -34.98 8.95
CA LEU A 3 -5.89 -34.73 8.31
C LEU A 3 -5.25 -33.53 9.02
N GLU A 4 -4.10 -33.71 9.67
CA GLU A 4 -3.34 -32.59 10.21
C GLU A 4 -2.86 -31.70 9.05
N ALA A 5 -3.15 -30.41 9.12
CA ALA A 5 -2.64 -29.45 8.15
C ALA A 5 -1.10 -29.38 8.27
N GLY A 6 -0.40 -29.71 7.19
CA GLY A 6 1.07 -29.69 7.17
C GLY A 6 1.64 -28.30 7.43
N VAL A 7 2.80 -28.24 8.09
CA VAL A 7 3.48 -26.98 8.45
C VAL A 7 4.40 -26.52 7.31
N VAL A 8 4.21 -25.29 6.83
CA VAL A 8 5.11 -24.61 5.86
C VAL A 8 6.09 -23.70 6.61
N ARG A 9 7.38 -23.77 6.25
CA ARG A 9 8.44 -22.90 6.81
C ARG A 9 9.03 -22.01 5.73
N VAL A 10 9.15 -20.72 6.02
CA VAL A 10 9.76 -19.71 5.15
C VAL A 10 11.08 -19.22 5.77
N LYS A 11 12.16 -19.15 4.99
CA LYS A 11 13.48 -18.67 5.43
C LYS A 11 13.89 -17.41 4.65
N VAL A 12 14.25 -16.35 5.38
CA VAL A 12 14.83 -15.12 4.80
C VAL A 12 16.35 -15.19 4.93
N ILE A 13 17.07 -14.88 3.84
CA ILE A 13 18.54 -14.86 3.79
C ILE A 13 19.01 -13.41 3.62
N GLY A 14 19.33 -12.73 4.72
CA GLY A 14 19.62 -11.28 4.73
C GLY A 14 20.91 -10.85 4.03
N GLN A 15 21.82 -11.79 3.75
CA GLN A 15 23.07 -11.56 3.01
C GLN A 15 22.87 -11.56 1.49
N ALA A 16 21.84 -12.25 0.99
CA ALA A 16 21.50 -12.25 -0.43
C ALA A 16 20.78 -10.94 -0.77
N ARG A 17 21.43 -10.09 -1.58
CA ARG A 17 20.87 -8.80 -2.01
C ARG A 17 20.66 -8.77 -3.52
N TYR A 18 19.59 -8.09 -3.92
CA TYR A 18 19.19 -7.94 -5.32
C TYR A 18 19.02 -6.44 -5.64
N GLN A 19 17.99 -6.08 -6.40
CA GLN A 19 17.67 -4.70 -6.74
C GLN A 19 17.32 -3.85 -5.51
N LYS A 20 17.57 -2.54 -5.62
CA LYS A 20 17.01 -1.55 -4.70
C LYS A 20 15.56 -1.29 -5.04
N ILE A 21 14.74 -1.07 -4.02
CA ILE A 21 13.38 -0.57 -4.20
C ILE A 21 13.44 0.95 -4.32
N ILE A 22 12.89 1.48 -5.41
CA ILE A 22 12.82 2.93 -5.67
C ILE A 22 11.73 3.56 -4.81
N GLY A 23 10.54 2.94 -4.78
CA GLY A 23 9.39 3.41 -4.02
C GLY A 23 8.11 2.69 -4.42
N PHE A 24 7.01 3.10 -3.82
CA PHE A 24 5.64 2.68 -4.14
C PHE A 24 4.79 3.93 -4.32
N GLY A 25 3.69 3.84 -5.06
CA GLY A 25 2.84 5.01 -5.30
C GLY A 25 1.62 4.71 -6.13
N GLY A 26 1.05 5.75 -6.73
CA GLY A 26 -0.10 5.67 -7.62
C GLY A 26 -0.03 6.71 -8.74
N ALA A 27 -1.01 6.66 -9.64
CA ALA A 27 -1.11 7.60 -10.75
C ALA A 27 -2.19 8.66 -10.48
N PHE A 28 -1.83 9.93 -10.60
CA PHE A 28 -2.77 11.05 -10.59
C PHE A 28 -3.31 11.27 -12.01
N THR A 29 -4.23 10.41 -12.44
CA THR A 29 -4.94 10.55 -13.72
C THR A 29 -6.06 11.58 -13.62
N ASP A 30 -6.62 12.01 -14.76
CA ASP A 30 -7.81 12.88 -14.80
C ASP A 30 -8.96 12.28 -13.99
N ALA A 31 -9.22 10.97 -14.15
CA ALA A 31 -10.24 10.28 -13.39
C ALA A 31 -9.96 10.32 -11.88
N ALA A 32 -8.72 10.14 -11.45
CA ALA A 32 -8.35 10.26 -10.03
C ALA A 32 -8.60 11.69 -9.52
N GLY A 33 -8.14 12.70 -10.26
CA GLY A 33 -8.32 14.11 -9.92
C GLY A 33 -9.80 14.51 -9.82
N ILE A 34 -10.61 14.14 -10.82
CA ILE A 34 -12.06 14.43 -10.85
C ILE A 34 -12.77 13.80 -9.66
N ASN A 35 -12.52 12.52 -9.38
CA ASN A 35 -13.19 11.82 -8.28
C ASN A 35 -12.72 12.32 -6.90
N ILE A 36 -11.44 12.65 -6.73
CA ILE A 36 -10.95 13.26 -5.48
C ILE A 36 -11.58 14.64 -5.29
N ASN A 37 -11.72 15.43 -6.36
CA ASN A 37 -12.29 16.77 -6.30
C ASN A 37 -13.82 16.78 -6.12
N SER A 38 -14.52 15.72 -6.49
CA SER A 38 -15.97 15.61 -6.25
C SER A 38 -16.31 15.29 -4.79
N LEU A 39 -15.32 14.93 -3.96
CA LEU A 39 -15.52 14.68 -2.52
C LEU A 39 -15.71 15.99 -1.74
N SER A 40 -16.43 15.89 -0.63
CA SER A 40 -16.46 16.92 0.41
C SER A 40 -15.03 17.24 0.89
N GLN A 41 -14.81 18.46 1.38
CA GLN A 41 -13.49 18.85 1.87
C GLN A 41 -12.95 17.92 3.00
N PRO A 42 -13.75 17.51 4.00
CA PRO A 42 -13.30 16.54 5.00
C PRO A 42 -12.94 15.17 4.41
N SER A 43 -13.77 14.62 3.52
CA SER A 43 -13.53 13.30 2.91
C SER A 43 -12.30 13.32 2.01
N ARG A 44 -12.10 14.40 1.24
CA ARG A 44 -10.92 14.60 0.41
C ARG A 44 -9.64 14.65 1.25
N LYS A 45 -9.66 15.39 2.36
CA LYS A 45 -8.54 15.44 3.30
C LYS A 45 -8.25 14.07 3.89
N ALA A 46 -9.28 13.33 4.32
CA ALA A 46 -9.12 11.98 4.85
C ALA A 46 -8.48 11.05 3.82
N LEU A 47 -8.95 11.05 2.56
CA LEU A 47 -8.38 10.25 1.48
C LEU A 47 -6.89 10.56 1.24
N LEU A 48 -6.52 11.84 1.16
CA LEU A 48 -5.12 12.23 0.98
C LEU A 48 -4.26 11.83 2.18
N GLN A 49 -4.78 11.92 3.40
CA GLN A 49 -4.08 11.47 4.61
C GLN A 49 -3.92 9.95 4.66
N SER A 50 -4.86 9.18 4.12
CA SER A 50 -4.75 7.72 4.04
C SER A 50 -3.63 7.26 3.09
N TYR A 51 -3.38 8.00 2.00
CA TYR A 51 -2.27 7.69 1.09
C TYR A 51 -0.93 8.29 1.54
N PHE A 52 -0.91 9.59 1.84
CA PHE A 52 0.32 10.37 1.98
C PHE A 52 0.53 10.96 3.38
N GLY A 53 -0.40 10.72 4.30
CA GLY A 53 -0.31 11.20 5.68
C GLY A 53 0.63 10.34 6.54
N PRO A 54 1.14 10.88 7.66
CA PRO A 54 2.07 10.17 8.54
C PRO A 54 1.47 8.92 9.21
N ASN A 55 0.14 8.85 9.27
CA ASN A 55 -0.61 7.70 9.79
C ASN A 55 -1.27 6.89 8.66
N GLY A 56 -0.92 7.17 7.40
CA GLY A 56 -1.44 6.50 6.22
C GLY A 56 -0.50 5.41 5.71
N THR A 57 -0.71 5.01 4.46
CA THR A 57 0.09 3.98 3.78
C THR A 57 1.48 4.47 3.34
N SER A 58 1.74 5.79 3.44
CA SER A 58 3.03 6.41 3.15
C SER A 58 3.54 6.10 1.74
N PHE A 59 2.63 6.25 0.77
CA PHE A 59 3.00 6.35 -0.66
C PHE A 59 3.85 7.61 -0.91
#